data_AF-A0A9Q4ASK2-F1
#
_entry.id   AF-A0A9Q4ASK2-F1
#
_cell.length_a   1.000
_cell.length_b   1.000
_cell.length_c   1.000
_cell.angle_alpha   90.00
_cell.angle_beta   90.00
_cell.angle_gamma   90.00
#
_symmetry.space_group_name_H-M   'P 1'
#
loop_
_entity.id
_entity.type
_entity.pdbx_description
1 polymer ?
#
loop_
_entity_poly.entity_id
_entity_poly.type
_entity_poly.pdbx_seq_one_letter_code
_entity_poly.pdbx_strand_id
1 'polypeptide(L)'
;MCGRFTNEMTWAGLHALYKLSDEMFPTTPPSNMQPRFNIAPTQDVDFVPLDKVGNMELDRGRWWLVPFFAKELPKATMFNARIETVDTSGAFREGFKSRRCLIPADGYFEWTKNELDGGKDPWLLQLPEGAPFSFAGIWAHNDNLGVTSCTIITAPAVPEIEHIHTRMPIILAPEAYGTWLNTDLQGKDAKALLLDAQIDSQPEFHRVARAVNSSRYEGTDC
;
A
#
# COMPACT_ATOMS: atom_id res chain seq x y z
N MET A 1 3.02 8.27 -9.05
CA MET A 1 2.44 8.27 -7.69
C MET A 1 1.60 7.04 -7.75
N CYS A 2 1.93 6.02 -6.96
CA CYS A 2 1.34 4.70 -7.08
C CYS A 2 -0.18 4.79 -6.84
N GLY A 3 -0.94 4.70 -7.92
CA GLY A 3 -2.39 4.91 -7.96
C GLY A 3 -3.15 3.69 -8.48
N ARG A 4 -2.48 2.54 -8.58
CA ARG A 4 -3.10 1.25 -8.88
C ARG A 4 -2.17 0.12 -8.49
N PHE A 5 -2.74 -0.96 -7.96
CA PHE A 5 -1.97 -2.15 -7.60
C PHE A 5 -2.79 -3.42 -7.75
N THR A 6 -2.10 -4.56 -7.67
CA THR A 6 -2.67 -5.90 -7.74
C THR A 6 -2.54 -6.59 -6.39
N ASN A 7 -3.49 -7.46 -6.08
CA ASN A 7 -3.41 -8.38 -4.95
C ASN A 7 -4.18 -9.66 -5.27
N GLU A 8 -3.43 -10.71 -5.53
CA GLU A 8 -3.82 -12.07 -5.86
C GLU A 8 -3.54 -13.04 -4.71
N MET A 9 -3.04 -12.54 -3.57
CA MET A 9 -2.73 -13.38 -2.43
C MET A 9 -3.96 -14.11 -1.91
N THR A 10 -3.78 -15.41 -1.65
CA THR A 10 -4.77 -16.23 -0.96
C THR A 10 -4.74 -15.93 0.54
N TRP A 11 -5.81 -16.30 1.24
CA TRP A 11 -5.85 -16.27 2.71
C TRP A 11 -4.65 -17.00 3.35
N ALA A 12 -4.30 -18.19 2.82
CA ALA A 12 -3.16 -18.95 3.30
C ALA A 12 -1.82 -18.20 3.08
N GLY A 13 -1.69 -17.49 1.96
CA GLY A 13 -0.54 -16.65 1.65
C GLY A 13 -0.37 -15.50 2.66
N LEU A 14 -1.45 -14.77 2.96
CA LEU A 14 -1.42 -13.69 3.96
C LEU A 14 -1.11 -14.23 5.36
N HIS A 15 -1.72 -15.36 5.73
CA HIS A 15 -1.48 -15.99 7.03
C HIS A 15 0.00 -16.39 7.19
N ALA A 16 0.61 -16.96 6.14
CA ALA A 16 2.01 -17.30 6.13
C ALA A 16 2.91 -16.06 6.18
N LEU A 17 2.60 -15.04 5.40
CA LEU A 17 3.39 -13.81 5.29
C LEU A 17 3.43 -13.00 6.59
N TYR A 18 2.30 -12.89 7.28
CA TYR A 18 2.16 -12.04 8.48
C TYR A 18 2.12 -12.82 9.80
N LYS A 19 2.16 -14.16 9.75
CA LYS A 19 2.03 -15.03 10.94
C LYS A 19 0.79 -14.67 11.77
N LEU A 20 -0.35 -14.51 11.10
CA LEU A 20 -1.62 -14.18 11.76
C LEU A 20 -1.98 -15.27 12.79
N SER A 21 -2.68 -14.90 13.87
CA SER A 21 -3.06 -15.84 14.91
C SER A 21 -4.34 -16.61 14.55
N ASP A 22 -4.33 -17.93 14.71
CA ASP A 22 -5.53 -18.77 14.51
C ASP A 22 -6.62 -18.50 15.57
N GLU A 23 -6.22 -18.03 16.76
CA GLU A 23 -7.10 -17.83 17.92
C GLU A 23 -8.09 -16.65 17.75
N MET A 24 -7.82 -15.72 16.83
CA MET A 24 -8.75 -14.62 16.51
C MET A 24 -9.93 -15.06 15.63
N PHE A 25 -9.99 -16.33 15.19
CA PHE A 25 -11.05 -16.85 14.32
C PHE A 25 -11.72 -18.12 14.87
N PRO A 26 -12.57 -18.05 15.92
CA PRO A 26 -13.44 -19.16 16.26
C PRO A 26 -14.56 -19.23 15.21
N THR A 27 -14.42 -20.17 14.28
CA THR A 27 -15.39 -20.57 13.24
C THR A 27 -15.56 -19.61 12.06
N THR A 28 -15.12 -20.10 10.89
CA THR A 28 -15.41 -19.64 9.51
C THR A 28 -14.35 -18.71 8.89
N PRO A 29 -13.63 -19.14 7.83
CA PRO A 29 -13.00 -18.20 6.91
C PRO A 29 -14.11 -17.53 6.07
N PRO A 30 -14.15 -16.21 5.90
CA PRO A 30 -15.02 -15.62 4.90
C PRO A 30 -14.20 -14.71 4.01
N SER A 31 -13.27 -15.25 3.23
CA SER A 31 -12.97 -14.58 1.98
C SER A 31 -12.77 -15.59 0.87
N ASN A 32 -13.75 -15.61 -0.01
CA ASN A 32 -13.48 -15.60 -1.43
C ASN A 32 -12.55 -14.40 -1.76
N MET A 33 -11.34 -14.32 -1.19
CA MET A 33 -10.33 -13.33 -1.55
C MET A 33 -10.05 -13.56 -3.03
N GLN A 34 -10.85 -12.86 -3.83
CA GLN A 34 -10.74 -12.93 -5.26
C GLN A 34 -9.51 -12.12 -5.59
N PRO A 35 -8.65 -12.65 -6.46
CA PRO A 35 -7.55 -11.86 -6.96
C PRO A 35 -8.10 -10.58 -7.58
N ARG A 36 -7.44 -9.46 -7.28
CA ARG A 36 -7.80 -8.14 -7.78
C ARG A 36 -6.64 -7.60 -8.59
N PHE A 37 -6.85 -7.48 -9.89
CA PHE A 37 -5.81 -7.11 -10.84
C PHE A 37 -5.72 -5.60 -11.10
N ASN A 38 -6.56 -4.80 -10.44
CA ASN A 38 -6.69 -3.38 -10.76
C ASN A 38 -7.25 -2.52 -9.61
N ILE A 39 -6.68 -2.66 -8.41
CA ILE A 39 -7.12 -1.96 -7.20
C ILE A 39 -6.88 -0.46 -7.33
N ALA A 40 -7.95 0.32 -7.36
CA ALA A 40 -7.91 1.78 -7.53
C ALA A 40 -8.13 2.55 -6.21
N PRO A 41 -7.64 3.79 -6.10
CA PRO A 41 -7.91 4.65 -4.96
C PRO A 41 -9.40 4.76 -4.69
N THR A 42 -9.77 5.00 -3.43
CA THR A 42 -11.14 5.03 -2.89
C THR A 42 -11.82 3.67 -2.71
N GLN A 43 -11.29 2.59 -3.29
CA GLN A 43 -11.76 1.24 -2.98
C GLN A 43 -11.26 0.82 -1.59
N ASP A 44 -11.99 -0.10 -0.96
CA ASP A 44 -11.51 -0.75 0.26
C ASP A 44 -10.42 -1.77 -0.08
N VAL A 45 -9.37 -1.78 0.73
CA VAL A 45 -8.21 -2.67 0.61
C VAL A 45 -7.90 -3.27 1.97
N ASP A 46 -7.29 -4.44 1.94
CA ASP A 46 -6.78 -5.06 3.16
C ASP A 46 -5.49 -4.34 3.59
N PHE A 47 -5.30 -4.21 4.90
CA PHE A 47 -4.08 -3.71 5.50
C PHE A 47 -3.83 -4.43 6.83
N VAL A 48 -2.59 -4.43 7.28
CA VAL A 48 -2.15 -5.19 8.45
C VAL A 48 -1.56 -4.23 9.49
N PRO A 49 -2.31 -3.86 10.53
CA PRO A 49 -1.79 -3.16 11.70
C PRO A 49 -1.32 -4.16 12.79
N LEU A 50 -0.86 -3.63 13.93
CA LEU A 50 -0.79 -4.42 15.17
C LEU A 50 -2.07 -4.25 15.97
N ASP A 51 -2.54 -5.36 16.55
CA ASP A 51 -3.59 -5.38 17.55
C ASP A 51 -3.11 -4.77 18.89
N LYS A 52 -3.97 -4.79 19.91
CA LYS A 52 -3.67 -4.22 21.24
C LYS A 52 -2.60 -4.99 22.03
N VAL A 53 -2.31 -6.23 21.67
CA VAL A 53 -1.32 -7.09 22.35
C VAL A 53 -0.05 -7.27 21.53
N GLY A 54 0.03 -6.66 20.34
CA GLY A 54 1.22 -6.62 19.49
C GLY A 54 1.27 -7.70 18.40
N ASN A 55 0.17 -8.38 18.10
CA ASN A 55 0.10 -9.31 16.96
C ASN A 55 -0.29 -8.57 15.69
N MET A 56 0.17 -9.05 14.54
CA MET A 56 -0.35 -8.61 13.24
C MET A 56 -1.77 -9.14 13.07
N GLU A 57 -2.69 -8.26 12.67
CA GLU A 57 -4.08 -8.61 12.33
C GLU A 57 -4.40 -8.14 10.91
N LEU A 58 -5.39 -8.76 10.25
CA LEU A 58 -5.88 -8.27 8.96
C LEU A 58 -7.11 -7.39 9.20
N ASP A 59 -7.06 -6.15 8.73
CA ASP A 59 -8.18 -5.22 8.74
C ASP A 59 -8.44 -4.70 7.32
N ARG A 60 -9.57 -4.04 7.10
CA ARG A 60 -10.00 -3.54 5.79
C ARG A 60 -10.45 -2.10 5.88
N GLY A 61 -10.02 -1.30 4.91
CA GLY A 61 -10.37 0.12 4.90
C GLY A 61 -10.16 0.79 3.57
N ARG A 62 -10.72 1.99 3.45
CA ARG A 62 -10.68 2.79 2.24
C ARG A 62 -9.25 3.21 1.92
N TRP A 63 -8.75 2.93 0.72
CA TRP A 63 -7.49 3.48 0.23
C TRP A 63 -7.65 4.93 -0.23
N TRP A 64 -7.80 5.83 0.74
CA TRP A 64 -7.85 7.28 0.64
C TRP A 64 -7.95 7.83 2.07
N LEU A 65 -6.81 8.12 2.71
CA LEU A 65 -6.81 8.38 4.15
C LEU A 65 -7.71 9.57 4.53
N VAL A 66 -8.54 9.33 5.53
CA VAL A 66 -9.43 10.29 6.18
C VAL A 66 -8.89 10.54 7.58
N PRO A 67 -8.26 11.70 7.84
CA PRO A 67 -7.73 12.00 9.17
C PRO A 67 -8.84 11.98 10.23
N PHE A 68 -8.54 11.55 11.46
CA PHE A 68 -9.53 11.45 12.54
C PHE A 68 -10.29 12.75 12.83
N PHE A 69 -9.65 13.90 12.59
CA PHE A 69 -10.23 15.23 12.82
C PHE A 69 -11.05 15.78 11.64
N ALA A 70 -11.06 15.09 10.50
CA ALA A 70 -11.76 15.55 9.30
C ALA A 70 -13.27 15.59 9.54
N LYS A 71 -13.91 16.69 9.12
CA LYS A 71 -15.37 16.88 9.21
C LYS A 71 -16.12 16.45 7.95
N GLU A 72 -15.39 16.30 6.85
CA GLU A 72 -15.88 15.80 5.56
C GLU A 72 -14.80 14.93 4.92
N LEU A 73 -15.19 14.12 3.93
CA LEU A 73 -14.23 13.32 3.17
C LEU A 73 -13.22 14.25 2.46
N PRO A 74 -11.90 13.98 2.56
CA PRO A 74 -10.90 14.82 1.93
C PRO A 74 -11.05 14.90 0.43
N LYS A 75 -11.09 16.13 -0.10
CA LYS A 75 -11.10 16.42 -1.55
C LYS A 75 -9.68 16.40 -2.15
N ALA A 76 -8.68 16.64 -1.31
CA ALA A 76 -7.27 16.52 -1.68
C ALA A 76 -6.89 15.05 -1.84
N THR A 77 -5.85 14.79 -2.64
CA THR A 77 -5.30 13.44 -2.84
C THR A 77 -4.70 12.90 -1.55
N MET A 78 -5.28 11.81 -1.02
CA MET A 78 -4.86 11.20 0.25
C MET A 78 -4.42 9.73 0.15
N PHE A 79 -4.35 9.16 -1.06
CA PHE A 79 -3.98 7.74 -1.25
C PHE A 79 -2.46 7.48 -1.18
N ASN A 80 -1.62 8.52 -1.30
CA ASN A 80 -0.20 8.44 -0.96
C ASN A 80 0.23 9.50 0.07
N ALA A 81 1.17 9.13 0.92
CA ALA A 81 1.93 10.04 1.77
C ALA A 81 3.40 10.07 1.32
N ARG A 82 4.03 11.25 1.33
CA ARG A 82 5.45 11.41 0.96
C ARG A 82 6.32 11.20 2.19
N ILE A 83 7.34 10.33 2.12
CA ILE A 83 8.24 10.07 3.24
C ILE A 83 8.91 11.35 3.78
N GLU A 84 9.14 12.34 2.92
CA GLU A 84 9.78 13.62 3.29
C GLU A 84 8.96 14.42 4.31
N THR A 85 7.62 14.31 4.26
CA THR A 85 6.71 15.14 5.06
C THR A 85 5.71 14.31 5.86
N VAL A 86 5.75 12.98 5.81
CA VAL A 86 4.77 12.11 6.47
C VAL A 86 4.70 12.34 7.98
N ASP A 87 5.83 12.68 8.62
CA ASP A 87 5.97 12.92 10.06
C ASP A 87 5.62 14.36 10.49
N THR A 88 5.46 15.28 9.53
CA THR A 88 5.17 16.70 9.79
C THR A 88 3.83 17.16 9.21
N SER A 89 3.30 16.45 8.22
CA SER A 89 2.02 16.73 7.56
C SER A 89 0.87 16.69 8.57
N GLY A 90 0.04 17.74 8.57
CA GLY A 90 -1.12 17.81 9.45
C GLY A 90 -2.08 16.63 9.30
N ALA A 91 -2.14 16.01 8.12
CA ALA A 91 -3.03 14.90 7.84
C ALA A 91 -2.42 13.51 8.12
N PHE A 92 -1.09 13.38 8.08
CA PHE A 92 -0.40 12.08 8.13
C PHE A 92 0.42 11.85 9.40
N ARG A 93 0.87 12.91 10.08
CA ARG A 93 1.82 12.82 11.20
C ARG A 93 1.34 11.94 12.35
N GLU A 94 0.04 11.95 12.64
CA GLU A 94 -0.55 11.17 13.73
C GLU A 94 -0.63 9.68 13.34
N GLY A 95 -1.03 9.39 12.09
CA GLY A 95 -0.97 8.04 11.56
C GLY A 95 0.45 7.47 11.52
N PHE A 96 1.45 8.27 11.09
CA PHE A 96 2.84 7.87 11.11
C PHE A 96 3.36 7.56 12.52
N LYS A 97 2.94 8.35 13.51
CA LYS A 97 3.34 8.18 14.90
C LYS A 97 2.80 6.88 15.51
N SER A 98 1.52 6.56 15.28
CA SER A 98 0.82 5.54 16.08
C SER A 98 -0.13 4.61 15.33
N ARG A 99 -0.31 4.77 14.02
CA ARG A 99 -1.22 3.97 13.19
C ARG A 99 -0.52 3.50 11.92
N ARG A 100 0.58 2.78 12.09
CA ARG A 100 1.32 2.17 10.99
C ARG A 100 0.64 0.88 10.56
N CYS A 101 0.70 0.59 9.27
CA CYS A 101 0.23 -0.66 8.69
C CYS A 101 1.11 -1.11 7.53
N LEU A 102 0.88 -2.34 7.10
CA LEU A 102 1.38 -2.91 5.86
C LEU A 102 0.20 -3.07 4.89
N ILE A 103 0.39 -2.80 3.60
CA ILE A 103 -0.65 -2.98 2.60
C ILE A 103 -0.20 -4.07 1.62
N PRO A 104 -0.76 -5.29 1.69
CA PRO A 104 -0.38 -6.42 0.82
C PRO A 104 -0.64 -6.13 -0.67
N ALA A 105 0.33 -6.49 -1.51
CA ALA A 105 0.25 -6.44 -2.96
C ALA A 105 1.23 -7.43 -3.61
N ASP A 106 1.09 -7.67 -4.91
CA ASP A 106 2.04 -8.46 -5.74
C ASP A 106 2.44 -7.72 -7.02
N GLY A 107 1.93 -6.51 -7.20
CA GLY A 107 2.30 -5.64 -8.31
C GLY A 107 1.69 -4.26 -8.17
N TYR A 108 2.30 -3.27 -8.83
CA TYR A 108 1.73 -1.94 -8.96
C TYR A 108 1.94 -1.34 -10.34
N PHE A 109 1.08 -0.40 -10.69
CA PHE A 109 1.14 0.26 -11.99
C PHE A 109 1.65 1.68 -11.89
N GLU A 110 2.47 2.05 -12.86
CA GLU A 110 2.82 3.44 -13.16
C GLU A 110 2.66 3.69 -14.66
N TRP A 111 2.54 4.96 -15.06
CA TRP A 111 2.25 5.33 -16.44
C TRP A 111 3.28 6.30 -16.98
N THR A 112 3.73 6.04 -18.20
CA THR A 112 4.43 7.05 -19.02
C THR A 112 3.47 7.64 -20.04
N LYS A 113 3.72 8.88 -20.45
CA LYS A 113 2.99 9.48 -21.56
C LYS A 113 3.58 8.95 -22.88
N ASN A 114 2.72 8.47 -23.76
CA ASN A 114 3.11 8.08 -25.12
C ASN A 114 3.40 9.33 -25.95
N GLU A 115 4.52 9.35 -26.66
CA GLU A 115 4.94 10.53 -27.44
C GLU A 115 4.15 10.70 -28.76
N LEU A 116 3.61 9.61 -29.32
CA LEU A 116 2.91 9.62 -30.60
C LEU A 116 1.48 10.13 -30.47
N ASP A 117 0.74 9.67 -29.46
CA ASP A 117 -0.69 9.99 -29.30
C ASP A 117 -1.02 10.72 -27.98
N GLY A 118 -0.04 10.95 -27.11
CA GLY A 118 -0.23 11.60 -25.82
C GLY A 118 -1.01 10.75 -24.80
N GLY A 119 -1.32 9.50 -25.14
CA GLY A 119 -1.99 8.54 -24.27
C GLY A 119 -1.14 8.11 -23.08
N LYS A 120 -1.75 7.39 -22.14
CA LYS A 120 -1.04 6.80 -20.99
C LYS A 120 -0.71 5.35 -21.29
N ASP A 121 0.57 5.04 -21.34
CA ASP A 121 1.05 3.67 -21.48
C ASP A 121 1.39 3.13 -20.08
N PRO A 122 0.67 2.09 -19.61
CA PRO A 122 0.91 1.50 -18.32
C PRO A 122 2.16 0.62 -18.31
N TRP A 123 2.80 0.57 -17.16
CA TRP A 123 3.81 -0.39 -16.75
C TRP A 123 3.29 -1.14 -15.54
N LEU A 124 3.48 -2.46 -15.51
CA LEU A 124 3.31 -3.26 -14.30
C LEU A 124 4.70 -3.50 -13.70
N LEU A 125 4.84 -3.23 -12.40
CA LEU A 125 6.05 -3.40 -11.61
C LEU A 125 5.78 -4.47 -10.55
N GLN A 126 6.60 -5.53 -10.51
CA GLN A 126 6.43 -6.69 -9.62
C GLN A 126 7.79 -7.17 -9.10
N LEU A 127 7.81 -7.83 -7.94
CA LEU A 127 9.00 -8.58 -7.55
C LEU A 127 9.18 -9.80 -8.47
N PRO A 128 10.41 -10.35 -8.58
CA PRO A 128 10.69 -11.51 -9.42
C PRO A 128 9.71 -12.65 -9.15
N GLU A 129 9.32 -13.35 -10.22
CA GLU A 129 8.37 -14.47 -10.19
C GLU A 129 6.96 -14.10 -9.65
N GLY A 130 6.63 -12.81 -9.56
CA GLY A 130 5.35 -12.34 -9.00
C GLY A 130 5.27 -12.51 -7.49
N ALA A 131 6.42 -12.49 -6.80
CA ALA A 131 6.47 -12.65 -5.34
C ALA A 131 5.64 -11.57 -4.61
N PRO A 132 4.85 -11.95 -3.60
CA PRO A 132 4.07 -10.99 -2.83
C PRO A 132 4.96 -10.10 -1.97
N PHE A 133 4.48 -8.90 -1.70
CA PHE A 133 5.14 -7.93 -0.85
C PHE A 133 4.13 -7.06 -0.10
N SER A 134 4.65 -6.13 0.70
CA SER A 134 3.82 -5.15 1.39
C SER A 134 4.35 -3.75 1.18
N PHE A 135 3.46 -2.81 0.88
CA PHE A 135 3.79 -1.40 1.00
C PHE A 135 3.82 -0.98 2.47
N ALA A 136 4.73 -0.08 2.83
CA ALA A 136 4.64 0.68 4.06
C ALA A 136 3.44 1.63 3.99
N GLY A 137 2.53 1.54 4.95
CA GLY A 137 1.33 2.36 5.02
C GLY A 137 1.09 2.97 6.39
N ILE A 138 0.16 3.92 6.41
CA ILE A 138 -0.47 4.41 7.65
C ILE A 138 -1.98 4.33 7.50
N TRP A 139 -2.67 4.15 8.61
CA TRP A 139 -4.13 4.08 8.66
C TRP A 139 -4.72 5.07 9.65
N ALA A 140 -6.03 5.29 9.56
CA ALA A 140 -6.78 6.10 10.50
C ALA A 140 -8.23 5.59 10.56
N HIS A 141 -8.82 5.70 11.74
CA HIS A 141 -10.26 5.63 11.92
C HIS A 141 -10.79 7.03 12.24
N ASN A 142 -11.83 7.45 11.53
CA ASN A 142 -12.54 8.69 11.79
C ASN A 142 -13.92 8.35 12.36
N ASP A 143 -14.10 8.52 13.67
CA ASP A 143 -15.35 8.22 14.37
C ASP A 143 -16.53 9.06 13.88
N ASN A 144 -16.29 10.34 13.53
CA ASN A 144 -17.34 11.26 13.10
C ASN A 144 -17.97 10.85 11.77
N LEU A 145 -17.18 10.25 10.89
CA LEU A 145 -17.60 9.81 9.56
C LEU A 145 -17.82 8.29 9.48
N GLY A 146 -17.42 7.53 10.51
CA GLY A 146 -17.47 6.07 10.51
C GLY A 146 -16.55 5.43 9.45
N VAL A 147 -15.40 6.05 9.17
CA VAL A 147 -14.50 5.61 8.08
C VAL A 147 -13.17 5.13 8.62
N THR A 148 -12.86 3.86 8.39
CA THR A 148 -11.49 3.33 8.45
C THR A 148 -10.83 3.49 7.08
N SER A 149 -9.60 3.99 7.05
CA SER A 149 -8.90 4.31 5.80
C SER A 149 -7.39 4.18 5.94
N CYS A 150 -6.71 4.02 4.82
CA CYS A 150 -5.26 3.88 4.74
C CYS A 150 -4.65 4.68 3.58
N THR A 151 -3.33 4.82 3.61
CA THR A 151 -2.53 5.45 2.57
C THR A 151 -1.16 4.79 2.47
N ILE A 152 -0.59 4.78 1.26
CA ILE A 152 0.71 4.18 0.97
C ILE A 152 1.79 5.25 1.10
N ILE A 153 2.88 4.95 1.81
CA ILE A 153 4.05 5.82 1.86
C ILE A 153 4.86 5.66 0.57
N THR A 154 5.31 6.79 0.03
CA THR A 154 6.12 6.85 -1.19
C THR A 154 7.44 7.55 -0.93
N ALA A 155 8.47 7.15 -1.68
CA ALA A 155 9.81 7.74 -1.70
C ALA A 155 10.17 8.23 -3.13
N PRO A 156 11.25 9.01 -3.31
CA PRO A 156 11.84 9.22 -4.63
C PRO A 156 12.09 7.88 -5.32
N ALA A 157 11.89 7.82 -6.63
CA ALA A 157 12.22 6.61 -7.38
C ALA A 157 13.73 6.41 -7.43
N VAL A 158 14.17 5.15 -7.46
CA VAL A 158 15.54 4.80 -7.82
C VAL A 158 15.79 5.04 -9.32
N PRO A 159 17.05 5.24 -9.76
CA PRO A 159 17.37 5.55 -11.16
C PRO A 159 16.74 4.60 -12.19
N GLU A 160 16.61 3.32 -11.82
CA GLU A 160 16.00 2.27 -12.62
C GLU A 160 14.52 2.51 -12.89
N ILE A 161 13.80 3.22 -12.00
CA ILE A 161 12.36 3.49 -12.11
C ILE A 161 12.09 4.96 -12.52
N GLU A 162 13.06 5.86 -12.38
CA GLU A 162 12.88 7.30 -12.67
C GLU A 162 12.38 7.59 -14.09
N HIS A 163 12.77 6.77 -15.07
CA HIS A 163 12.30 6.89 -16.45
C HIS A 163 10.82 6.52 -16.65
N ILE A 164 10.22 5.82 -15.68
CA ILE A 164 8.79 5.49 -15.62
C ILE A 164 8.04 6.54 -14.79
N HIS A 165 8.50 6.79 -13.56
CA HIS A 165 7.92 7.77 -12.66
C HIS A 165 8.96 8.26 -11.64
N THR A 166 8.90 9.54 -11.26
CA THR A 166 9.82 10.17 -10.28
C THR A 166 9.63 9.75 -8.81
N ARG A 167 8.72 8.80 -8.55
CA ARG A 167 8.28 8.36 -7.21
C ARG A 167 7.92 6.91 -7.27
N MET A 168 8.17 6.20 -6.18
CA MET A 168 7.78 4.81 -6.00
C MET A 168 7.14 4.60 -4.61
N PRO A 169 6.28 3.59 -4.45
CA PRO A 169 5.83 3.19 -3.12
C PRO A 169 6.99 2.52 -2.36
N ILE A 170 6.99 2.65 -1.03
CA ILE A 170 7.99 1.95 -0.20
C ILE A 170 7.53 0.52 -0.02
N ILE A 171 8.17 -0.41 -0.73
CA ILE A 171 7.98 -1.85 -0.56
C ILE A 171 8.93 -2.31 0.54
N LEU A 172 8.43 -2.97 1.59
CA LEU A 172 9.26 -3.44 2.69
C LEU A 172 9.58 -4.93 2.58
N ALA A 173 10.81 -5.28 2.97
CA ALA A 173 11.20 -6.66 3.20
C ALA A 173 10.45 -7.25 4.42
N PRO A 174 10.02 -8.53 4.38
CA PRO A 174 9.26 -9.16 5.47
C PRO A 174 9.93 -9.05 6.86
N GLU A 175 11.26 -9.05 6.89
CA GLU A 175 12.05 -8.94 8.12
C GLU A 175 11.86 -7.59 8.82
N ALA A 176 11.49 -6.54 8.08
CA ALA A 176 11.27 -5.21 8.61
C ALA A 176 9.83 -4.94 9.06
N TYR A 177 8.88 -5.86 8.80
CA TYR A 177 7.46 -5.67 9.09
C TYR A 177 7.20 -5.37 10.56
N GLY A 178 7.75 -6.20 11.46
CA GLY A 178 7.59 -6.00 12.91
C GLY A 178 8.17 -4.67 13.38
N THR A 179 9.37 -4.32 12.93
CA THR A 179 10.03 -3.06 13.30
C THR A 179 9.28 -1.84 12.77
N TRP A 180 8.74 -1.93 11.54
CA TRP A 180 7.95 -0.86 10.95
C TRP A 180 6.67 -0.64 11.74
N LEU A 181 5.93 -1.71 12.05
CA LEU A 181 4.68 -1.60 12.79
C LEU A 181 4.88 -1.20 14.26
N ASN A 182 6.04 -1.48 14.84
CA ASN A 182 6.35 -1.09 16.21
C ASN A 182 6.44 0.44 16.34
N THR A 183 5.54 0.99 17.16
CA THR A 183 5.43 2.43 17.36
C THR A 183 6.48 3.03 18.31
N ASP A 184 7.39 2.25 18.87
CA ASP A 184 8.46 2.79 19.72
C ASP A 184 9.54 3.49 18.89
N LEU A 185 9.76 3.04 17.65
CA LEU A 185 10.68 3.69 16.70
C LEU A 185 9.99 4.92 16.10
N GLN A 186 10.54 6.12 16.26
CA GLN A 186 9.82 7.36 15.96
C GLN A 186 10.55 8.28 14.97
N GLY A 187 9.77 9.18 14.34
CA GLY A 187 10.27 10.31 13.57
C GLY A 187 11.34 9.93 12.53
N LYS A 188 12.52 10.52 12.66
CA LYS A 188 13.64 10.31 11.73
C LYS A 188 14.11 8.84 11.68
N ASP A 189 14.06 8.12 12.80
CA ASP A 189 14.59 6.76 12.88
C ASP A 189 13.62 5.79 12.20
N ALA A 190 12.31 6.05 12.31
CA ALA A 190 11.29 5.34 11.53
C ALA A 190 11.43 5.60 10.03
N LYS A 191 11.76 6.84 9.62
CA LYS A 191 12.04 7.14 8.20
C LYS A 191 13.30 6.45 7.70
N ALA A 192 14.37 6.41 8.51
CA ALA A 192 15.59 5.71 8.16
C ALA A 192 15.33 4.21 7.94
N LEU A 193 14.60 3.56 8.87
CA LEU A 193 14.18 2.17 8.70
C LEU A 193 13.46 1.94 7.36
N LEU A 194 12.51 2.82 7.00
CA LEU A 194 11.75 2.67 5.76
C LEU A 194 12.65 2.72 4.51
N LEU A 195 13.68 3.56 4.52
CA LEU A 195 14.61 3.69 3.40
C LEU A 195 15.63 2.54 3.37
N ASP A 196 16.14 2.14 4.52
CA ASP A 196 17.15 1.08 4.63
C ASP A 196 16.57 -0.32 4.35
N ALA A 197 15.29 -0.53 4.66
CA ALA A 197 14.59 -1.81 4.47
C ALA A 197 13.72 -1.85 3.21
N GLN A 198 13.78 -0.82 2.36
CA GLN A 198 13.03 -0.78 1.12
C GLN A 198 13.59 -1.80 0.11
N ILE A 199 12.70 -2.55 -0.53
CA ILE A 199 13.03 -3.33 -1.73
C ILE A 199 12.78 -2.43 -2.94
N ASP A 200 13.83 -1.89 -3.55
CA ASP A 200 13.72 -0.87 -4.61
C ASP A 200 14.40 -1.20 -5.92
N SER A 201 15.43 -2.04 -5.89
CA SER A 201 16.21 -2.47 -7.05
C SER A 201 15.82 -3.85 -7.59
N GLN A 202 14.95 -4.58 -6.88
CA GLN A 202 14.45 -5.89 -7.30
C GLN A 202 13.22 -5.87 -8.21
N PRO A 203 12.30 -4.88 -8.13
CA PRO A 203 11.12 -4.90 -8.97
C PRO A 203 11.46 -4.93 -10.48
N GLU A 204 10.95 -5.93 -11.17
CA GLU A 204 10.94 -6.02 -12.62
C GLU A 204 9.74 -5.25 -13.17
N PHE A 205 9.87 -4.69 -14.37
CA PHE A 205 8.80 -3.93 -14.98
C PHE A 205 8.62 -4.25 -16.47
N HIS A 206 7.37 -4.33 -16.91
CA HIS A 206 7.02 -4.58 -18.29
C HIS A 206 5.76 -3.80 -18.70
N ARG A 207 5.61 -3.59 -20.02
CA ARG A 207 4.43 -2.91 -20.59
C ARG A 207 3.22 -3.83 -20.53
N VAL A 208 2.07 -3.24 -20.19
CA VAL A 208 0.79 -3.95 -20.14
C VAL A 208 -0.26 -3.27 -21.03
N ALA A 209 -1.40 -3.92 -21.25
CA ALA A 209 -2.45 -3.37 -22.10
C ALA A 209 -3.05 -2.08 -21.51
N ARG A 210 -3.35 -1.10 -22.38
CA ARG A 210 -4.01 0.16 -21.98
C ARG A 210 -5.40 -0.03 -21.35
N ALA A 211 -5.97 -1.23 -21.38
CA ALA A 211 -7.24 -1.55 -20.72
C ALA A 211 -7.23 -1.21 -19.22
N VAL A 212 -6.08 -1.40 -18.54
CA VAL A 212 -5.88 -1.06 -17.11
C VAL A 212 -6.05 0.44 -16.83
N ASN A 213 -5.99 1.32 -17.84
CA ASN A 213 -6.25 2.75 -17.65
C ASN A 213 -7.65 3.00 -17.07
N SER A 214 -8.62 2.15 -17.43
CA SER A 214 -9.95 2.15 -16.83
C SER A 214 -9.89 1.49 -15.45
N SER A 215 -10.33 2.21 -14.41
CA SER A 215 -10.45 1.65 -13.04
C SER A 215 -11.59 0.64 -12.88
N ARG A 216 -12.37 0.39 -13.95
CA ARG A 216 -13.42 -0.64 -13.99
C ARG A 216 -12.94 -1.93 -14.65
N TYR A 217 -11.72 -1.95 -15.15
CA TYR A 217 -11.14 -3.13 -15.76
C TYR A 217 -10.75 -4.13 -14.68
N GLU A 218 -11.16 -5.39 -14.80
CA GLU A 218 -10.87 -6.47 -13.82
C GLU A 218 -10.29 -7.70 -14.54
N GLY A 219 -9.69 -7.51 -15.73
CA GLY A 219 -9.12 -8.60 -16.53
C GLY A 219 -7.83 -9.17 -15.91
N THR A 220 -7.52 -10.43 -16.25
CA THR A 220 -6.35 -11.18 -15.77
C THR A 220 -5.13 -11.06 -16.68
N ASP A 221 -5.29 -10.38 -17.82
CA ASP A 221 -4.32 -10.18 -18.90
C ASP A 221 -3.59 -8.83 -18.77
N CYS A 222 -3.24 -8.47 -17.54
CA CYS A 222 -2.35 -7.37 -17.25
C CYS A 222 -0.93 -7.77 -17.64
#